data_AF-A0A8H7EU58-F1
#
_entry.id   AF-A0A8H7EU58-F1
#
_cell.length_a   1.000
_cell.length_b   1.000
_cell.length_c   1.000
_cell.angle_alpha   90.00
_cell.angle_beta   90.00
_cell.angle_gamma   90.00
#
_symmetry.space_group_name_H-M   'P 1'
#
loop_
_entity.id
_entity.type
_entity.pdbx_description
1 polymer ?
#
loop_
_entity_poly.entity_id
_entity_poly.type
_entity_poly.pdbx_seq_one_letter_code
_entity_poly.pdbx_strand_id
1 'polypeptide(L)'
;MNSSQYNKVKPFLPQQKFPRLDTLISSFKSHGMKDDTLNLYQHVASICTNDSREDVLLAIDELKKPLLQAKQRDHETYRMLKILEYVVEGLEGFDDHESESTSYRRFATIMDCLFRGTQVKCVDGEFTSDATKAIRMYNEAILNITSADAKGKKIDLLIKYASSQGVEISSNEFKAPHPTPSVALQQQCKNLRSNAAIFNYIRSLDPRKPFTHVAAMDWLGSVGYLYLIPHDGH
;
A
#
# COMPACT_ATOMS: atom_id res chain seq x y z
N MET A 1 10.81 9.28 -9.33
CA MET A 1 11.90 9.36 -10.33
C MET A 1 11.31 8.98 -11.67
N ASN A 2 11.37 9.85 -12.68
CA ASN A 2 10.79 9.54 -13.99
C ASN A 2 11.70 8.62 -14.81
N SER A 3 11.17 8.00 -15.88
CA SER A 3 11.91 7.04 -16.71
C SER A 3 13.19 7.63 -17.31
N SER A 4 13.19 8.93 -17.62
CA SER A 4 14.37 9.66 -18.13
C SER A 4 15.50 9.76 -17.09
N GLN A 5 15.15 10.02 -15.84
CA GLN A 5 16.10 10.06 -14.71
C GLN A 5 16.64 8.67 -14.38
N TYR A 6 15.77 7.64 -14.36
CA TYR A 6 16.21 6.26 -14.12
C TYR A 6 17.22 5.79 -15.17
N ASN A 7 16.97 6.07 -16.45
CA ASN A 7 17.85 5.68 -17.55
C ASN A 7 19.25 6.32 -17.47
N LYS A 8 19.37 7.52 -16.89
CA LYS A 8 20.66 8.19 -16.68
C LYS A 8 21.49 7.56 -15.57
N VAL A 9 20.84 7.01 -14.54
CA VAL A 9 21.52 6.40 -13.38
C VAL A 9 21.77 4.90 -13.59
N LYS A 10 20.94 4.24 -14.42
CA LYS A 10 21.00 2.82 -14.75
C LYS A 10 22.41 2.29 -15.09
N PRO A 11 23.28 2.98 -15.85
CA PRO A 11 24.63 2.49 -16.17
C PRO A 11 25.58 2.42 -14.97
N PHE A 12 25.28 3.19 -13.92
CA PHE A 12 26.09 3.30 -12.70
C PHE A 12 25.55 2.41 -11.56
N LEU A 13 24.35 1.84 -11.72
CA LEU A 13 23.84 0.85 -10.79
C LEU A 13 24.61 -0.46 -11.00
N PRO A 14 25.01 -1.15 -9.92
CA PRO A 14 25.60 -2.47 -10.04
C PRO A 14 24.68 -3.36 -10.89
N GLN A 15 25.20 -3.92 -11.99
CA GLN A 15 24.47 -4.90 -12.79
C GLN A 15 24.34 -6.27 -12.09
N GLN A 16 24.60 -6.32 -10.78
CA GLN A 16 24.32 -7.49 -9.97
C GLN A 16 22.84 -7.78 -10.09
N LYS A 17 22.53 -8.85 -10.83
CA LYS A 17 21.26 -9.53 -10.67
C LYS A 17 21.23 -9.96 -9.22
N PHE A 18 20.11 -9.68 -8.56
CA PHE A 18 19.78 -10.26 -7.28
C PHE A 18 18.70 -11.31 -7.57
N PRO A 19 19.05 -12.55 -7.97
CA PRO A 19 18.06 -13.56 -8.36
C PRO A 19 16.96 -13.76 -7.31
N ARG A 20 17.31 -13.56 -6.04
CA ARG A 20 16.37 -13.57 -4.91
C ARG A 20 15.34 -12.43 -4.98
N LEU A 21 15.75 -11.23 -5.38
CA LEU A 21 14.85 -10.08 -5.55
C LEU A 21 13.94 -10.28 -6.77
N ASP A 22 14.47 -10.79 -7.89
CA ASP A 22 13.66 -11.09 -9.08
C ASP A 22 12.63 -12.18 -8.81
N THR A 23 13.02 -13.22 -8.06
CA THR A 23 12.12 -14.29 -7.60
C THR A 23 11.06 -13.74 -6.66
N LEU A 24 11.44 -12.89 -5.71
CA LEU A 24 10.51 -12.24 -4.79
C LEU A 24 9.49 -11.39 -5.54
N ILE A 25 9.94 -10.54 -6.48
CA ILE A 25 9.06 -9.68 -7.27
C ILE A 25 8.11 -10.54 -8.11
N SER A 26 8.62 -11.59 -8.75
CA SER A 26 7.80 -12.53 -9.53
C SER A 26 6.75 -13.23 -8.67
N SER A 27 7.15 -13.71 -7.49
CA SER A 27 6.25 -14.33 -6.51
C SER A 27 5.22 -13.33 -5.97
N PHE A 28 5.61 -12.08 -5.68
CA PHE A 28 4.66 -11.06 -5.27
C PHE A 28 3.62 -10.79 -6.37
N LYS A 29 4.09 -10.62 -7.61
CA LYS A 29 3.22 -10.39 -8.78
C LYS A 29 2.31 -11.57 -9.11
N SER A 30 2.70 -12.80 -8.78
CA SER A 30 1.82 -13.97 -8.98
C SER A 30 0.59 -13.98 -8.08
N HIS A 31 0.53 -13.11 -7.06
CA HIS A 31 -0.64 -12.89 -6.21
C HIS A 31 -1.48 -11.69 -6.69
N GLY A 32 -1.31 -11.25 -7.93
CA GLY A 32 -2.14 -10.23 -8.57
C GLY A 32 -3.58 -10.67 -8.80
N MET A 33 -4.33 -9.86 -9.56
CA MET A 33 -5.70 -10.20 -9.96
C MET A 33 -5.74 -11.53 -10.70
N LYS A 34 -6.81 -12.31 -10.49
CA LYS A 34 -7.07 -13.52 -11.29
C LYS A 34 -7.27 -13.15 -12.76
N ASP A 35 -6.94 -14.07 -13.66
CA ASP A 35 -6.99 -13.84 -15.11
C ASP A 35 -8.35 -13.31 -15.58
N ASP A 36 -9.46 -13.86 -15.10
CA ASP A 36 -10.80 -13.40 -15.46
C ASP A 36 -11.05 -11.94 -15.02
N THR A 37 -10.62 -11.57 -13.81
CA THR A 37 -10.72 -10.19 -13.31
C THR A 37 -9.80 -9.27 -14.10
N LEU A 38 -8.58 -9.72 -14.42
CA LEU A 38 -7.60 -8.94 -15.19
C LEU A 38 -8.11 -8.67 -16.62
N ASN A 39 -8.70 -9.67 -17.27
CA ASN A 39 -9.29 -9.52 -18.60
C ASN A 39 -10.42 -8.48 -18.59
N LEU A 40 -11.27 -8.50 -17.56
CA LEU A 40 -12.32 -7.49 -17.39
C LEU A 40 -11.75 -6.10 -17.12
N TYR A 41 -10.71 -5.99 -16.29
CA TYR A 41 -9.99 -4.72 -16.09
C TYR A 41 -9.45 -4.17 -17.42
N GLN A 42 -8.79 -5.01 -18.22
CA GLN A 42 -8.23 -4.61 -19.52
C GLN A 42 -9.32 -4.17 -20.49
N HIS A 43 -10.47 -4.86 -20.49
CA HIS A 43 -11.62 -4.48 -21.30
C HIS A 43 -12.12 -3.08 -20.91
N VAL A 44 -12.38 -2.81 -19.62
CA VAL A 44 -12.81 -1.48 -19.16
C VAL A 44 -11.74 -0.43 -19.46
N ALA A 45 -10.46 -0.73 -19.24
CA ALA A 45 -9.36 0.20 -19.54
C ALA A 45 -9.28 0.57 -21.03
N SER A 46 -9.64 -0.34 -21.94
CA SER A 46 -9.67 -0.04 -23.38
C SER A 46 -10.83 0.89 -23.80
N ILE A 47 -11.93 0.89 -23.04
CA ILE A 47 -13.05 1.83 -23.21
C ILE A 47 -12.58 3.22 -22.74
N CYS A 48 -11.90 3.30 -21.60
CA CYS A 48 -11.38 4.56 -21.05
C CYS A 48 -10.46 5.33 -22.03
N THR A 49 -9.80 4.64 -22.96
CA THR A 49 -8.90 5.30 -23.92
C THR A 49 -9.62 5.91 -25.12
N ASN A 50 -10.87 5.52 -25.39
CA ASN A 50 -11.56 5.83 -26.65
C ASN A 50 -12.94 6.48 -26.46
N ASP A 51 -13.57 6.31 -25.31
CA ASP A 51 -14.97 6.68 -25.08
C ASP A 51 -15.15 7.75 -23.99
N SER A 52 -16.38 8.23 -23.81
CA SER A 52 -16.70 9.21 -22.77
C SER A 52 -16.67 8.57 -21.38
N ARG A 53 -16.51 9.41 -20.34
CA ARG A 53 -16.58 8.96 -18.94
C ARG A 53 -17.90 8.26 -18.64
N GLU A 54 -18.99 8.79 -19.18
CA GLU A 54 -20.34 8.23 -19.03
C GLU A 54 -20.43 6.82 -19.64
N ASP A 55 -19.79 6.57 -20.79
CA ASP A 55 -19.73 5.24 -21.40
C ASP A 55 -18.93 4.24 -20.55
N VAL A 56 -17.81 4.67 -19.97
CA VAL A 56 -17.01 3.85 -19.05
C VAL A 56 -17.84 3.47 -17.81
N LEU A 57 -18.55 4.43 -17.23
CA LEU A 57 -19.38 4.19 -16.04
C LEU A 57 -20.55 3.25 -16.35
N LEU A 58 -21.21 3.41 -17.50
CA LEU A 58 -22.24 2.49 -17.97
C LEU A 58 -21.69 1.07 -18.11
N ALA A 59 -20.53 0.90 -18.75
CA ALA A 59 -19.89 -0.40 -18.89
C ALA A 59 -19.57 -1.04 -17.53
N ILE A 60 -19.05 -0.26 -16.57
CA ILE A 60 -18.78 -0.73 -15.21
C ILE A 60 -20.08 -1.16 -14.50
N ASP A 61 -21.17 -0.41 -14.65
CA ASP A 61 -22.46 -0.73 -14.05
C ASP A 61 -23.08 -2.01 -14.64
N GLU A 62 -22.99 -2.19 -15.95
CA GLU A 62 -23.43 -3.41 -16.63
C GLU A 62 -22.67 -4.64 -16.14
N LEU A 63 -21.36 -4.53 -15.95
CA LEU A 63 -20.51 -5.62 -15.42
C LEU A 63 -20.77 -5.90 -13.93
N LYS A 64 -21.10 -4.88 -13.12
CA LYS A 64 -21.45 -5.06 -11.70
C LYS A 64 -22.81 -5.72 -11.50
N LYS A 65 -23.79 -5.47 -12.39
CA LYS A 65 -25.17 -5.95 -12.27
C LYS A 65 -25.29 -7.47 -12.04
N PRO A 66 -24.70 -8.37 -12.84
CA PRO A 66 -24.80 -9.81 -12.61
C PRO A 66 -24.15 -10.23 -11.28
N LEU A 67 -23.05 -9.59 -10.88
CA LEU A 67 -22.40 -9.86 -9.60
C LEU A 67 -23.30 -9.47 -8.42
N LEU A 68 -24.05 -8.36 -8.53
CA LEU A 68 -25.03 -7.95 -7.53
C LEU A 68 -26.22 -8.92 -7.45
N GLN A 69 -26.74 -9.36 -8.59
CA GLN A 69 -27.82 -10.35 -8.64
C GLN A 69 -27.39 -11.68 -7.99
N ALA A 70 -26.13 -12.07 -8.16
CA ALA A 70 -25.54 -13.24 -7.51
C ALA A 70 -25.09 -12.99 -6.05
N LYS A 71 -25.29 -11.79 -5.49
CA LYS A 71 -24.85 -11.37 -4.14
C LYS A 71 -23.33 -11.48 -3.91
N GLN A 72 -22.54 -11.28 -4.96
CA GLN A 72 -21.08 -11.44 -4.97
C GLN A 72 -20.32 -10.14 -4.69
N ARG A 73 -20.75 -9.36 -3.69
CA ARG A 73 -20.13 -8.05 -3.37
C ARG A 73 -18.69 -8.15 -2.84
N ASP A 74 -18.33 -9.30 -2.27
CA ASP A 74 -16.99 -9.55 -1.74
C ASP A 74 -16.09 -10.24 -2.79
N HIS A 75 -16.62 -10.55 -3.97
CA HIS A 75 -15.86 -11.13 -5.06
C HIS A 75 -14.79 -10.15 -5.56
N GLU A 76 -13.63 -10.68 -5.97
CA GLU A 76 -12.49 -9.89 -6.44
C GLU A 76 -12.90 -8.95 -7.59
N THR A 77 -13.63 -9.48 -8.58
CA THR A 77 -14.12 -8.72 -9.73
C THR A 77 -15.01 -7.55 -9.33
N TYR A 78 -15.92 -7.75 -8.37
CA TYR A 78 -16.79 -6.67 -7.91
C TYR A 78 -15.98 -5.57 -7.21
N ARG A 79 -15.01 -5.95 -6.37
CA ARG A 79 -14.10 -5.01 -5.70
C ARG A 79 -13.27 -4.22 -6.70
N MET A 80 -12.71 -4.88 -7.71
CA MET A 80 -11.97 -4.24 -8.81
C MET A 80 -12.85 -3.22 -9.54
N LEU A 81 -14.07 -3.59 -9.94
CA LEU A 81 -15.00 -2.69 -10.64
C LEU A 81 -15.40 -1.48 -9.78
N LYS A 82 -15.63 -1.67 -8.47
CA LYS A 82 -15.88 -0.56 -7.53
C LYS A 82 -14.68 0.38 -7.39
N ILE A 83 -13.45 -0.15 -7.45
CA ILE A 83 -12.23 0.68 -7.45
C ILE A 83 -12.14 1.46 -8.76
N LEU A 84 -12.40 0.84 -9.91
CA LEU A 84 -12.39 1.53 -11.21
C LEU A 84 -13.42 2.65 -11.28
N GLU A 85 -14.65 2.39 -10.86
CA GLU A 85 -15.70 3.42 -10.74
C GLU A 85 -15.22 4.60 -9.90
N TYR A 86 -14.65 4.33 -8.73
CA TYR A 86 -14.12 5.37 -7.86
C TYR A 86 -12.99 6.18 -8.51
N VAL A 87 -12.10 5.51 -9.26
CA VAL A 87 -11.00 6.14 -10.00
C VAL A 87 -11.55 7.03 -11.11
N VAL A 88 -12.50 6.53 -11.89
CA VAL A 88 -13.11 7.23 -13.03
C VAL A 88 -13.96 8.41 -12.59
N GLU A 89 -14.77 8.26 -11.53
CA GLU A 89 -15.57 9.36 -10.98
C GLU A 89 -14.71 10.39 -10.23
N GLY A 90 -13.70 9.92 -9.50
CA GLY A 90 -13.13 10.67 -8.38
C GLY A 90 -11.76 11.28 -8.63
N LEU A 91 -10.91 10.68 -9.48
CA LEU A 91 -9.50 11.09 -9.58
C LEU A 91 -9.23 12.17 -10.65
N GLU A 92 -10.19 12.51 -11.51
CA GLU A 92 -10.10 13.70 -12.38
C GLU A 92 -10.12 15.01 -11.58
N GLY A 93 -10.79 15.02 -10.42
CA GLY A 93 -10.86 16.17 -9.52
C GLY A 93 -9.66 16.32 -8.59
N PHE A 94 -8.49 15.75 -8.94
CA PHE A 94 -7.28 15.90 -8.15
C PHE A 94 -6.72 17.31 -8.32
N ASP A 95 -6.48 18.00 -7.21
CA ASP A 95 -5.86 19.32 -7.16
C ASP A 95 -4.47 19.21 -6.50
N ASP A 96 -3.46 19.81 -7.12
CA ASP A 96 -2.09 19.88 -6.60
C ASP A 96 -1.98 20.72 -5.32
N HIS A 97 -3.07 21.37 -4.89
CA HIS A 97 -3.22 22.07 -3.62
C HIS A 97 -4.03 21.31 -2.57
N GLU A 98 -4.39 20.05 -2.83
CA GLU A 98 -5.10 19.23 -1.84
C GLU A 98 -4.31 19.05 -0.55
N SER A 99 -5.04 19.06 0.57
CA SER A 99 -4.45 18.73 1.87
C SER A 99 -4.03 17.25 1.91
N GLU A 100 -3.03 16.94 2.74
CA GLU A 100 -2.59 15.56 3.02
C GLU A 100 -3.76 14.64 3.40
N SER A 101 -4.69 15.13 4.22
CA SER A 101 -5.89 14.39 4.64
C SER A 101 -6.85 14.08 3.49
N THR A 102 -6.95 14.98 2.51
CA THR A 102 -7.80 14.78 1.33
C THR A 102 -7.20 13.71 0.44
N SER A 103 -5.91 13.82 0.10
CA SER A 103 -5.23 12.80 -0.71
C SER A 103 -5.25 11.44 -0.01
N TYR A 104 -4.97 11.39 1.30
CA TYR A 104 -5.09 10.20 2.12
C TYR A 104 -6.46 9.52 2.00
N ARG A 105 -7.56 10.27 2.18
CA ARG A 105 -8.93 9.72 2.15
C ARG A 105 -9.26 9.06 0.82
N ARG A 106 -8.73 9.59 -0.29
CA ARG A 106 -8.92 8.98 -1.62
C ARG A 106 -8.31 7.59 -1.69
N PHE A 107 -7.08 7.44 -1.20
CA PHE A 107 -6.41 6.14 -1.15
C PHE A 107 -7.03 5.19 -0.14
N ALA A 108 -7.39 5.68 1.05
CA ALA A 108 -8.06 4.86 2.06
C ALA A 108 -9.35 4.22 1.50
N THR A 109 -10.13 4.98 0.72
CA THR A 109 -11.34 4.48 0.05
C THR A 109 -11.05 3.32 -0.91
N ILE A 110 -9.96 3.41 -1.69
CA ILE A 110 -9.53 2.33 -2.58
C ILE A 110 -9.16 1.09 -1.77
N MET A 111 -8.42 1.26 -0.67
CA MET A 111 -7.99 0.14 0.18
C MET A 111 -9.19 -0.52 0.90
N ASP A 112 -10.17 0.26 1.33
CA ASP A 112 -11.41 -0.27 1.93
C ASP A 112 -12.22 -1.10 0.93
N CYS A 113 -12.28 -0.68 -0.34
CA CYS A 113 -12.87 -1.47 -1.40
C CYS A 113 -12.05 -2.75 -1.66
N LEU A 114 -10.72 -2.65 -1.72
CA LEU A 114 -9.82 -3.77 -1.97
C LEU A 114 -9.94 -4.86 -0.89
N PHE A 115 -10.01 -4.48 0.38
CA PHE A 115 -10.06 -5.42 1.51
C PHE A 115 -11.47 -5.77 1.98
N ARG A 116 -12.51 -5.27 1.31
CA ARG A 116 -13.90 -5.62 1.62
C ARG A 116 -14.12 -7.13 1.64
N GLY A 117 -14.83 -7.61 2.66
CA GLY A 117 -15.10 -9.05 2.84
C GLY A 117 -13.89 -9.86 3.31
N THR A 118 -12.73 -9.23 3.55
CA THR A 118 -11.54 -9.89 4.08
C THR A 118 -11.34 -9.59 5.56
N GLN A 119 -10.39 -10.31 6.17
CA GLN A 119 -9.92 -10.03 7.52
C GLN A 119 -8.88 -8.90 7.57
N VAL A 120 -8.49 -8.32 6.43
CA VAL A 120 -7.57 -7.17 6.42
C VAL A 120 -8.38 -5.91 6.71
N LYS A 121 -7.84 -5.06 7.59
CA LYS A 121 -8.46 -3.80 8.03
C LYS A 121 -7.50 -2.64 7.81
N CYS A 122 -8.04 -1.56 7.28
CA CYS A 122 -7.42 -0.24 7.28
C CYS A 122 -7.70 0.40 8.64
N VAL A 123 -6.67 0.83 9.35
CA VAL A 123 -6.78 1.57 10.60
C VAL A 123 -6.23 2.96 10.38
N ASP A 124 -7.08 3.95 10.55
CA ASP A 124 -6.86 5.36 10.20
C ASP A 124 -6.75 6.27 11.42
N GLY A 125 -5.98 7.36 11.31
CA GLY A 125 -5.83 8.37 12.38
C GLY A 125 -4.48 8.29 13.07
N GLU A 126 -4.29 9.04 14.17
CA GLU A 126 -3.00 9.14 14.89
C GLU A 126 -2.66 7.88 15.71
N PHE A 127 -2.78 6.70 15.10
CA PHE A 127 -2.41 5.44 15.71
C PHE A 127 -0.90 5.33 15.81
N THR A 128 -0.48 4.69 16.90
CA THR A 128 0.92 4.43 17.18
C THR A 128 1.17 2.95 17.05
N SER A 129 2.07 2.56 16.14
CA SER A 129 2.37 1.15 15.90
C SER A 129 2.97 0.49 17.15
N ASP A 130 2.42 -0.65 17.54
CA ASP A 130 2.91 -1.43 18.67
C ASP A 130 4.27 -2.06 18.37
N ALA A 131 4.53 -2.44 17.12
CA ALA A 131 5.85 -2.90 16.70
C ALA A 131 6.92 -1.81 16.89
N THR A 132 6.61 -0.56 16.53
CA THR A 132 7.55 0.56 16.72
C THR A 132 7.77 0.89 18.20
N LYS A 133 6.74 0.76 19.04
CA LYS A 133 6.86 0.90 20.50
C LYS A 133 7.77 -0.18 21.09
N ALA A 134 7.58 -1.44 20.69
CA ALA A 134 8.37 -2.57 21.18
C ALA A 134 9.86 -2.41 20.87
N ILE A 135 10.21 -2.04 19.63
CA ILE A 135 11.62 -1.80 19.26
C ILE A 135 12.23 -0.64 20.05
N ARG A 136 11.46 0.43 20.28
CA ARG A 136 11.93 1.55 21.08
C ARG A 136 12.20 1.13 22.53
N MET A 137 11.26 0.43 23.17
CA MET A 137 11.43 -0.06 24.55
C MET A 137 12.65 -0.98 24.67
N TYR A 138 12.89 -1.83 23.67
CA TYR A 138 14.09 -2.65 23.58
C TYR A 138 15.37 -1.80 23.50
N ASN A 139 15.40 -0.80 22.62
CA ASN A 139 16.56 0.09 22.48
C ASN A 139 16.81 0.92 23.75
N GLU A 140 15.76 1.41 24.41
CA GLU A 140 15.83 2.14 25.68
C GLU A 140 16.41 1.26 26.78
N ALA A 141 15.96 0.01 26.88
CA ALA A 141 16.47 -0.96 27.83
C ALA A 141 17.96 -1.29 27.61
N ILE A 142 18.39 -1.43 26.34
CA ILE A 142 19.79 -1.73 26.01
C ILE A 142 20.71 -0.53 26.24
N LEU A 143 20.24 0.67 25.88
CA LEU A 143 21.05 1.88 25.98
C LEU A 143 20.97 2.55 27.35
N ASN A 144 20.17 2.02 28.28
CA ASN A 144 19.86 2.62 29.59
C ASN A 144 19.36 4.06 29.48
N ILE A 145 18.53 4.34 28.47
CA ILE A 145 17.93 5.66 28.23
C ILE A 145 16.43 5.55 28.53
N THR A 146 15.94 6.30 29.52
CA THR A 146 14.50 6.48 29.74
C THR A 146 14.05 7.80 29.14
N SER A 147 13.15 7.76 28.15
CA SER A 147 12.54 8.97 27.62
C SER A 147 11.08 9.09 28.07
N ALA A 148 10.72 10.27 28.59
CA ALA A 148 9.44 10.50 29.28
C ALA A 148 8.20 10.38 28.38
N ASP A 149 8.36 10.52 27.05
CA ASP A 149 7.27 10.47 26.09
C ASP A 149 7.11 9.08 25.48
N ALA A 150 6.49 8.13 26.19
CA ALA A 150 6.25 6.75 25.72
C ALA A 150 5.28 6.60 24.52
N LYS A 151 5.08 7.65 23.72
CA LYS A 151 4.19 7.63 22.56
C LYS A 151 4.94 7.06 21.35
N GLY A 152 4.36 6.04 20.71
CA GLY A 152 4.88 5.51 19.45
C GLY A 152 4.76 6.54 18.31
N LYS A 153 5.28 6.21 17.13
CA LYS A 153 5.17 7.11 15.97
C LYS A 153 3.76 7.07 15.40
N LYS A 154 3.17 8.24 15.14
CA LYS A 154 1.90 8.38 14.42
C LYS A 154 2.05 7.83 13.00
N ILE A 155 1.10 7.02 12.55
CA ILE A 155 1.05 6.41 11.22
C ILE A 155 -0.25 6.82 10.55
N ASP A 156 -0.20 7.24 9.29
CA ASP A 156 -1.38 7.70 8.57
C ASP A 156 -2.34 6.56 8.24
N LEU A 157 -1.81 5.46 7.68
CA LEU A 157 -2.57 4.25 7.37
C LEU A 157 -1.85 3.00 7.86
N LEU A 158 -2.42 2.33 8.84
CA LEU A 158 -1.93 1.06 9.34
C LEU A 158 -2.82 -0.07 8.82
N ILE A 159 -2.23 -1.01 8.07
CA ILE A 159 -2.91 -2.21 7.61
C ILE A 159 -2.74 -3.28 8.68
N LYS A 160 -3.86 -3.81 9.18
CA LYS A 160 -3.89 -4.87 10.20
C LYS A 160 -4.63 -6.11 9.70
N TYR A 161 -4.21 -7.27 10.17
CA TYR A 161 -5.02 -8.48 10.10
C TYR A 161 -5.93 -8.55 11.33
N ALA A 162 -7.23 -8.70 11.10
CA ALA A 162 -8.24 -8.83 12.14
C ALA A 162 -8.04 -10.15 12.89
N SER A 163 -7.41 -10.05 14.04
CA SER A 163 -7.31 -11.08 15.07
C SER A 163 -7.74 -10.47 16.41
N SER A 164 -7.83 -11.27 17.47
CA SER A 164 -8.21 -10.79 18.81
C SER A 164 -7.31 -9.66 19.35
N GLN A 165 -6.06 -9.59 18.89
CA GLN A 165 -5.11 -8.52 19.25
C GLN A 165 -4.78 -7.58 18.09
N GLY A 166 -5.15 -7.93 16.85
CA GLY A 166 -4.83 -7.19 15.65
C GLY A 166 -3.33 -7.25 15.31
N VAL A 167 -2.96 -7.99 14.26
CA VAL A 167 -1.55 -8.07 13.84
C VAL A 167 -1.29 -6.97 12.81
N GLU A 168 -0.32 -6.10 13.08
CA GLU A 168 0.14 -5.10 12.11
C GLU A 168 0.82 -5.81 10.92
N ILE A 169 0.42 -5.47 9.69
CA ILE A 169 0.97 -6.05 8.45
C ILE A 169 1.88 -5.04 7.75
N SER A 170 1.44 -3.79 7.62
CA SER A 170 2.24 -2.71 7.07
C SER A 170 1.74 -1.33 7.49
N SER A 171 2.66 -0.39 7.52
CA SER A 171 2.43 1.04 7.69
C SER A 171 2.54 1.70 6.32
N ASN A 172 1.66 2.66 6.02
CA ASN A 172 1.72 3.46 4.81
C ASN A 172 1.59 4.92 5.19
N GLU A 173 2.30 5.76 4.45
CA GLU A 173 2.47 7.16 4.80
C GLU A 173 2.11 8.05 3.62
N PHE A 174 1.55 9.21 3.95
CA PHE A 174 1.03 10.17 3.02
C PHE A 174 1.64 11.54 3.30
N LYS A 175 1.86 12.30 2.23
CA LYS A 175 2.28 13.69 2.31
C LYS A 175 1.47 14.49 1.31
N ALA A 176 1.22 15.75 1.63
CA ALA A 176 0.66 16.70 0.67
C ALA A 176 1.50 16.75 -0.63
N PRO A 177 0.91 17.22 -1.75
CA PRO A 177 1.65 17.42 -2.98
C PRO A 177 2.86 18.35 -2.80
N HIS A 178 3.87 18.19 -3.65
CA HIS A 178 5.08 19.03 -3.71
C HIS A 178 5.81 19.29 -2.39
N PRO A 179 6.06 18.28 -1.54
CA PRO A 179 6.91 18.48 -0.38
C PRO A 179 8.34 18.83 -0.83
N THR A 180 9.10 19.50 0.04
CA THR A 180 10.53 19.65 -0.21
C THR A 180 11.20 18.27 -0.26
N PRO A 181 12.32 18.11 -0.99
CA PRO A 181 13.03 16.84 -1.06
C PRO A 181 13.42 16.27 0.31
N SER A 182 13.76 17.14 1.27
CA SER A 182 14.10 16.74 2.63
C SER A 182 12.90 16.16 3.39
N VAL A 183 11.72 16.78 3.25
CA VAL A 183 10.48 16.29 3.86
C VAL A 183 10.06 14.95 3.25
N ALA A 184 10.14 14.83 1.92
CA ALA A 184 9.88 13.56 1.23
C ALA A 184 10.82 12.45 1.75
N LEU A 185 12.12 12.71 1.83
CA LEU A 185 13.10 11.73 2.32
C LEU A 185 12.83 11.35 3.78
N GLN A 186 12.54 12.33 4.63
CA GLN A 186 12.22 12.08 6.05
C GLN A 186 10.99 11.17 6.19
N GLN A 187 9.97 11.38 5.36
CA GLN A 187 8.77 10.56 5.30
C GLN A 187 9.08 9.12 4.90
N GLN A 188 9.86 8.92 3.84
CA GLN A 188 10.28 7.58 3.38
C GLN A 188 11.11 6.85 4.44
N CYS A 189 12.07 7.54 5.05
CA CYS A 189 12.87 6.98 6.14
C CYS A 189 12.04 6.66 7.39
N LYS A 190 10.95 7.40 7.64
CA LYS A 190 9.99 7.08 8.70
C LYS A 190 9.27 5.78 8.35
N ASN A 191 8.70 5.69 7.15
CA ASN A 191 7.91 4.55 6.72
C ASN A 191 8.72 3.25 6.65
N LEU A 192 9.94 3.30 6.10
CA LEU A 192 10.86 2.16 6.02
C LEU A 192 11.18 1.60 7.41
N ARG A 193 11.47 2.48 8.39
CA ARG A 193 11.76 2.04 9.76
C ARG A 193 10.53 1.43 10.44
N SER A 194 9.35 2.01 10.24
CA SER A 194 8.10 1.47 10.79
C SER A 194 7.80 0.08 10.21
N ASN A 195 7.91 -0.09 8.90
CA ASN A 195 7.66 -1.38 8.27
C ASN A 195 8.74 -2.42 8.56
N ALA A 196 10.00 -2.03 8.74
CA ALA A 196 11.05 -2.94 9.23
C ALA A 196 10.74 -3.43 10.66
N ALA A 197 10.17 -2.56 11.51
CA ALA A 197 9.73 -2.95 12.84
C ALA A 197 8.59 -3.97 12.79
N ILE A 198 7.57 -3.68 11.98
CA ILE A 198 6.43 -4.58 11.74
C ILE A 198 6.91 -5.91 11.18
N PHE A 199 7.79 -5.91 10.19
CA PHE A 199 8.37 -7.12 9.60
C PHE A 199 9.05 -8.01 10.63
N ASN A 200 9.91 -7.42 11.47
CA ASN A 200 10.61 -8.15 12.53
C ASN A 200 9.64 -8.73 13.56
N TYR A 201 8.59 -7.99 13.91
CA TYR A 201 7.55 -8.47 14.81
C TYR A 201 6.78 -9.66 14.21
N ILE A 202 6.28 -9.57 12.97
CA ILE A 202 5.56 -10.68 12.34
C ILE A 202 6.44 -11.92 12.28
N ARG A 203 7.72 -11.76 11.95
CA ARG A 203 8.68 -12.88 11.89
C ARG A 203 8.89 -13.55 13.24
N SER A 204 8.83 -12.80 14.35
CA SER A 204 8.98 -13.38 15.68
C SER A 204 7.74 -14.18 16.13
N LEU A 205 6.58 -14.00 15.48
CA LEU A 205 5.35 -14.74 15.81
C LEU A 205 5.42 -16.23 15.43
N ASP A 206 6.06 -16.58 14.31
CA ASP A 206 6.29 -17.98 13.93
C ASP A 206 7.63 -18.18 13.21
N PRO A 207 8.73 -18.47 13.95
CA PRO A 207 10.05 -18.67 13.37
C PRO A 207 10.14 -19.84 12.37
N ARG A 208 9.14 -20.74 12.35
CA ARG A 208 9.13 -21.93 11.48
C ARG A 208 8.56 -21.63 10.09
N LYS A 209 7.79 -20.54 9.95
CA LYS A 209 7.23 -20.11 8.67
C LYS A 209 7.84 -18.76 8.31
N PRO A 210 8.83 -18.73 7.40
CA PRO A 210 9.50 -17.48 7.06
C PRO A 210 8.51 -16.56 6.36
N PHE A 211 8.06 -15.53 7.07
CA PHE A 211 7.41 -14.38 6.44
C PHE A 211 8.49 -13.69 5.58
N THR A 212 8.26 -13.64 4.27
CA THR A 212 9.34 -13.35 3.31
C THR A 212 9.57 -11.87 3.09
N HIS A 213 8.52 -11.05 3.22
CA HIS A 213 8.56 -9.61 2.98
C HIS A 213 7.36 -8.87 3.55
N VAL A 214 7.51 -7.57 3.83
CA VAL A 214 6.40 -6.61 3.97
C VAL A 214 6.26 -5.82 2.67
N ALA A 215 5.02 -5.66 2.20
CA ALA A 215 4.67 -4.69 1.16
C ALA A 215 4.09 -3.42 1.79
N ALA A 216 4.64 -2.27 1.43
CA ALA A 216 4.23 -0.97 1.95
C ALA A 216 4.27 0.10 0.85
N MET A 217 3.66 1.23 1.12
CA MET A 217 3.50 2.32 0.16
C MET A 217 3.85 3.67 0.79
N ASP A 218 4.43 4.54 -0.02
CA ASP A 218 4.59 5.96 0.25
C ASP A 218 3.87 6.76 -0.83
N TRP A 219 3.17 7.81 -0.42
CA TRP A 219 2.39 8.67 -1.30
C TRP A 219 2.73 10.15 -1.11
N LEU A 220 2.94 10.86 -2.21
CA LEU A 220 3.10 12.31 -2.28
C LEU A 220 1.96 12.86 -3.16
N GLY A 221 0.91 13.39 -2.54
CA GLY A 221 -0.33 13.70 -3.26
C GLY A 221 -0.90 12.47 -3.96
N SER A 222 -1.09 12.54 -5.28
CA SER A 222 -1.61 11.46 -6.13
C SER A 222 -0.55 10.45 -6.58
N VAL A 223 0.74 10.77 -6.36
CA VAL A 223 1.84 9.94 -6.84
C VAL A 223 2.37 9.09 -5.70
N GLY A 224 2.27 7.77 -5.83
CA GLY A 224 2.83 6.83 -4.88
C GLY A 224 3.60 5.71 -5.53
N TYR A 225 4.30 4.96 -4.69
CA TYR A 225 4.95 3.73 -5.08
C TYR A 225 4.74 2.67 -4.01
N LEU A 226 4.69 1.42 -4.47
CA LEU A 226 4.75 0.25 -3.62
C LEU A 226 6.19 -0.26 -3.57
N TYR A 227 6.65 -0.60 -2.39
CA TYR A 227 7.96 -1.21 -2.17
C TYR A 227 7.83 -2.45 -1.30
N LEU A 228 8.80 -3.36 -1.45
CA LEU A 228 8.91 -4.57 -0.66
C LEU A 228 10.14 -4.46 0.25
N ILE A 229 9.98 -4.77 1.53
CA ILE A 229 11.10 -4.99 2.46
C ILE A 229 11.29 -6.51 2.58
N PRO A 230 12.31 -7.08 1.91
CA PRO A 230 12.58 -8.51 1.99
C PRO A 230 13.31 -8.89 3.27
N HIS A 231 13.26 -10.18 3.61
CA HIS A 231 14.26 -10.74 4.51
C HIS A 231 15.64 -10.79 3.82
N ASP A 232 16.64 -10.14 4.41
CA ASP A 232 18.04 -10.49 4.15
C ASP A 232 18.36 -11.78 4.91
N GLY A 233 18.20 -12.90 4.23
CA GLY A 233 18.56 -14.21 4.77
C GLY A 233 20.08 -14.30 4.89
N HIS A 234 20.57 -14.29 6.12
CA HIS A 234 21.82 -14.91 6.53
C HIS A 234 21.48 -16.19 7.27
#